data_AF-A0A7C7ANQ2-F1
#
_entry.id   AF-A0A7C7ANQ2-F1
#
_cell.length_a   1.000
_cell.length_b   1.000
_cell.length_c   1.000
_cell.angle_alpha   90.00
_cell.angle_beta   90.00
_cell.angle_gamma   90.00
#
_symmetry.space_group_name_H-M   'P 1'
#
loop_
_entity.id
_entity.type
_entity.pdbx_description
1 polymer ?
#
loop_
_entity_poly.entity_id
_entity_poly.type
_entity_poly.pdbx_seq_one_letter_code
_entity_poly.pdbx_strand_id
1 'polypeptide(L)'
;MNNISGFSNEAYDKEIEKIIPYYSIIHKQISDILMNSEIQIHNWLDTGCGTGNLIYNSYDNFPNVHFTLADPSEDMLTSAKKKLADKNNIDFVIGGTQNVHKPADTYDVITAVQCHHYLHEDARTAALSNCYKILRAGGIFIEVENVDTFSKAGHNIAFSRWGNYQISQGRSPQDVAKNINRYKNVYFPINPLEHLALLKSVGFKVAEIFWYSYSQIGIYGIK
;
A
#
# COMPACT_ATOMS: atom_id res chain seq x y z
N MET A 1 -8.09 -14.63 5.45
CA MET A 1 -6.79 -14.92 6.11
C MET A 1 -6.72 -14.12 7.40
N ASN A 2 -6.00 -14.60 8.41
CA ASN A 2 -5.79 -13.82 9.64
C ASN A 2 -4.89 -12.60 9.37
N ASN A 3 -4.99 -11.58 10.20
CA ASN A 3 -4.14 -10.39 10.15
C ASN A 3 -2.65 -10.77 10.26
N ILE A 4 -1.87 -10.51 9.21
CA ILE A 4 -0.42 -10.80 9.15
C ILE A 4 0.47 -9.59 9.49
N SER A 5 -0.10 -8.43 9.83
CA SER A 5 0.64 -7.20 10.11
C SER A 5 1.57 -7.26 11.32
N GLY A 6 1.38 -8.25 12.20
CA GLY A 6 2.17 -8.40 13.43
C GLY A 6 1.64 -7.64 14.65
N PHE A 7 0.49 -6.96 14.53
CA PHE A 7 -0.20 -6.26 15.63
C PHE A 7 -1.66 -6.69 15.73
N SER A 8 -2.25 -6.51 16.91
CA SER A 8 -3.70 -6.48 17.05
C SER A 8 -4.27 -5.25 16.33
N ASN A 9 -5.50 -5.33 15.83
CA ASN A 9 -6.09 -4.24 15.04
C ASN A 9 -6.23 -2.94 15.84
N GLU A 10 -6.47 -3.03 17.15
CA GLU A 10 -6.64 -1.87 18.05
C GLU A 10 -5.34 -1.08 18.26
N ALA A 11 -4.19 -1.76 18.18
CA ALA A 11 -2.88 -1.13 18.29
C ALA A 11 -2.31 -0.70 16.94
N TYR A 12 -2.79 -1.28 15.83
CA TYR A 12 -2.22 -1.11 14.50
C TYR A 12 -1.99 0.36 14.13
N ASP A 13 -3.00 1.22 14.28
CA ASP A 13 -2.91 2.63 13.88
C ASP A 13 -1.86 3.42 14.67
N LYS A 14 -1.67 3.09 15.96
CA LYS A 14 -0.67 3.75 16.82
C LYS A 14 0.73 3.20 16.61
N GLU A 15 0.84 1.93 16.21
CA GLU A 15 2.12 1.24 16.08
C GLU A 15 2.69 1.37 14.67
N ILE A 16 1.85 1.50 13.63
CA ILE A 16 2.32 1.56 12.23
C ILE A 16 3.21 2.77 11.98
N GLU A 17 2.89 3.94 12.55
CA GLU A 17 3.73 5.14 12.44
C GLU A 17 5.06 4.98 13.17
N LYS A 18 5.14 4.13 14.20
CA LYS A 18 6.42 3.84 14.88
C LYS A 18 7.32 2.91 14.06
N ILE A 19 6.78 2.31 13.01
CA ILE A 19 7.46 1.33 12.16
C ILE A 19 7.76 1.93 10.81
N ILE A 20 6.76 2.48 10.13
CA ILE A 20 6.91 3.04 8.79
C ILE A 20 7.21 4.53 8.93
N PRO A 21 8.45 4.96 8.66
CA PRO A 21 8.79 6.38 8.70
C PRO A 21 7.91 7.14 7.70
N TYR A 22 7.43 8.31 8.11
CA TYR A 22 6.67 9.21 7.25
C TYR A 22 5.32 8.67 6.77
N TYR A 23 4.73 7.67 7.42
CA TYR A 23 3.45 7.05 7.02
C TYR A 23 2.34 8.07 6.68
N SER A 24 2.12 9.06 7.54
CA SER A 24 1.14 10.13 7.27
C SER A 24 1.53 11.06 6.12
N ILE A 25 2.82 11.29 5.89
CA ILE A 25 3.32 12.07 4.74
C ILE A 25 3.10 11.27 3.45
N ILE A 26 3.32 9.96 3.45
CA ILE A 26 3.06 9.09 2.30
C ILE A 26 1.60 9.21 1.88
N HIS A 27 0.64 9.16 2.83
CA HIS A 27 -0.79 9.33 2.50
C HIS A 27 -1.09 10.71 1.90
N LYS A 28 -0.45 11.77 2.42
CA LYS A 28 -0.58 13.12 1.86
C LYS A 28 0.00 13.20 0.45
N GLN A 29 1.14 12.57 0.18
CA GLN A 29 1.76 12.52 -1.15
C GLN A 29 0.89 11.76 -2.16
N ILE A 30 0.24 10.66 -1.74
CA ILE A 30 -0.74 9.95 -2.58
C ILE A 30 -1.89 10.89 -2.96
N SER A 31 -2.48 11.58 -1.98
CA SER A 31 -3.54 12.57 -2.25
C SER A 31 -3.04 13.71 -3.16
N ASP A 32 -1.83 14.21 -2.94
CA ASP A 32 -1.22 15.28 -3.72
C ASP A 32 -1.03 14.89 -5.20
N ILE A 33 -0.53 13.68 -5.46
CA ILE A 33 -0.43 13.14 -6.83
C ILE A 33 -1.80 13.11 -7.50
N LEU A 34 -2.82 12.61 -6.81
CA LEU A 34 -4.17 12.48 -7.35
C LEU A 34 -4.83 13.84 -7.60
N MET A 35 -4.67 14.80 -6.69
CA MET A 35 -5.21 16.16 -6.85
C MET A 35 -4.52 16.96 -7.98
N ASN A 36 -3.26 16.65 -8.29
CA ASN A 36 -2.49 17.29 -9.36
C ASN A 36 -2.45 16.46 -10.65
N SER A 37 -3.26 15.40 -10.74
CA SER A 37 -3.43 14.62 -11.96
C SER A 37 -4.57 15.14 -12.82
N GLU A 38 -4.56 14.80 -14.11
CA GLU A 38 -5.63 15.20 -15.04
C GLU A 38 -6.88 14.30 -14.97
N ILE A 39 -6.90 13.30 -14.09
CA ILE A 39 -8.00 12.32 -14.04
C ILE A 39 -9.18 12.81 -13.20
N GLN A 40 -10.39 12.53 -13.67
CA GLN A 40 -11.60 12.75 -12.88
C GLN A 40 -11.93 11.49 -12.06
N ILE A 41 -11.68 11.57 -10.76
CA ILE A 41 -11.84 10.43 -9.85
C ILE A 41 -13.30 10.31 -9.41
N HIS A 42 -13.92 9.18 -9.72
CA HIS A 42 -15.26 8.80 -9.25
C HIS A 42 -15.23 7.50 -8.45
N ASN A 43 -14.39 6.54 -8.83
CA ASN A 43 -14.28 5.23 -8.19
C ASN A 43 -12.82 4.96 -7.79
N TRP A 44 -12.55 4.84 -6.49
CA TRP A 44 -11.23 4.54 -5.95
C TRP A 44 -11.24 3.24 -5.15
N LEU A 45 -10.47 2.25 -5.59
CA LEU A 45 -10.19 1.02 -4.83
C LEU A 45 -8.90 1.15 -4.00
N ASP A 46 -8.98 0.93 -2.69
CA ASP A 46 -7.81 0.69 -1.84
C ASP A 46 -7.72 -0.82 -1.54
N THR A 47 -6.70 -1.49 -2.09
CA THR A 47 -6.53 -2.95 -1.97
C THR A 47 -5.44 -3.29 -0.96
N GLY A 48 -5.73 -4.24 -0.08
CA GLY A 48 -4.96 -4.42 1.16
C GLY A 48 -5.13 -3.22 2.09
N CYS A 49 -6.35 -2.71 2.23
CA CYS A 49 -6.64 -1.43 2.92
C CYS A 49 -6.31 -1.44 4.42
N GLY A 50 -6.09 -2.61 5.02
CA GLY A 50 -5.91 -2.77 6.46
C GLY A 50 -7.09 -2.14 7.22
N THR A 51 -6.76 -1.29 8.19
CA THR A 51 -7.76 -0.56 9.01
C THR A 51 -8.33 0.69 8.31
N GLY A 52 -8.07 0.88 7.01
CA GLY A 52 -8.63 1.98 6.20
C GLY A 52 -7.96 3.34 6.36
N ASN A 53 -6.72 3.40 6.85
CA ASN A 53 -6.02 4.66 7.16
C ASN A 53 -5.83 5.59 5.95
N LEU A 54 -5.54 5.04 4.77
CA LEU A 54 -5.35 5.86 3.57
C LEU A 54 -6.63 6.62 3.22
N ILE A 55 -7.75 5.88 3.12
CA ILE A 55 -9.03 6.47 2.79
C ILE A 55 -9.51 7.41 3.89
N TYR A 56 -9.36 7.04 5.17
CA TYR A 56 -9.70 7.94 6.28
C TYR A 56 -8.97 9.29 6.19
N ASN A 57 -7.66 9.27 5.89
CA ASN A 57 -6.84 10.49 5.80
C ASN A 57 -7.10 11.30 4.51
N SER A 58 -7.64 10.67 3.47
CA SER A 58 -7.84 11.30 2.16
C SER A 58 -9.29 11.70 1.90
N TYR A 59 -10.26 11.17 2.66
CA TYR A 59 -11.69 11.25 2.38
C TYR A 59 -12.18 12.68 2.09
N ASP A 60 -11.80 13.64 2.94
CA ASP A 60 -12.30 15.02 2.83
C ASP A 60 -11.71 15.76 1.61
N ASN A 61 -10.61 15.28 1.02
CA ASN A 61 -10.06 15.82 -0.23
C ASN A 61 -10.84 15.36 -1.47
N PHE A 62 -11.65 14.30 -1.34
CA PHE A 62 -12.34 13.65 -2.46
C PHE A 62 -13.83 13.40 -2.13
N PRO A 63 -14.63 14.45 -1.86
CA PRO A 63 -15.97 14.33 -1.28
C PRO A 63 -17.01 13.63 -2.17
N ASN A 64 -16.77 13.52 -3.48
CA ASN A 64 -17.68 12.91 -4.45
C ASN A 64 -17.21 11.54 -4.95
N VAL A 65 -16.14 10.99 -4.36
CA VAL A 65 -15.60 9.69 -4.75
C VAL A 65 -16.33 8.57 -4.02
N HIS A 66 -16.62 7.51 -4.75
CA HIS A 66 -17.02 6.23 -4.20
C HIS A 66 -15.77 5.39 -3.93
N PHE A 67 -15.57 5.04 -2.65
CA PHE A 67 -14.43 4.25 -2.22
C PHE A 67 -14.80 2.77 -2.10
N THR A 68 -13.91 1.90 -2.53
CA THR A 68 -13.95 0.47 -2.20
C THR A 68 -12.71 0.13 -1.38
N LEU A 69 -12.90 -0.39 -0.17
CA LEU A 69 -11.82 -0.91 0.67
C LEU A 69 -11.82 -2.44 0.61
N ALA A 70 -10.75 -3.02 0.09
CA ALA A 70 -10.59 -4.46 -0.02
C ALA A 70 -9.42 -4.96 0.84
N ASP A 71 -9.64 -6.00 1.63
CA ASP A 71 -8.58 -6.65 2.41
C ASP A 71 -8.87 -8.15 2.58
N PRO A 72 -7.86 -9.04 2.56
CA PRO A 72 -8.08 -10.48 2.81
C PRO A 72 -8.39 -10.82 4.27
N SER A 73 -8.31 -9.86 5.20
CA SER A 73 -8.57 -10.03 6.63
C SER A 73 -9.90 -9.39 7.04
N GLU A 74 -10.86 -10.22 7.46
CA GLU A 74 -12.15 -9.75 8.00
C GLU A 74 -11.98 -8.88 9.25
N ASP A 75 -10.99 -9.22 10.07
CA ASP A 75 -10.57 -8.49 11.26
C ASP A 75 -10.18 -7.05 10.91
N MET A 76 -9.35 -6.87 9.87
CA MET A 76 -8.96 -5.54 9.37
C MET A 76 -10.16 -4.76 8.84
N LEU A 77 -11.02 -5.39 8.04
CA LEU A 77 -12.22 -4.77 7.51
C LEU A 77 -13.20 -4.37 8.61
N THR A 78 -13.29 -5.14 9.69
CA THR A 78 -14.11 -4.79 10.86
C THR A 78 -13.62 -3.51 11.51
N SER A 79 -12.31 -3.36 11.68
CA SER A 79 -11.72 -2.12 12.18
C SER A 79 -11.89 -0.94 11.21
N ALA A 80 -11.75 -1.17 9.90
CA ALA A 80 -11.98 -0.15 8.88
C ALA A 80 -13.43 0.35 8.88
N LYS A 81 -14.41 -0.56 8.93
CA LYS A 81 -15.84 -0.24 9.04
C LYS A 81 -16.15 0.59 10.27
N LYS A 82 -15.57 0.23 11.42
CA LYS A 82 -15.74 0.99 12.67
C LYS A 82 -15.17 2.40 12.56
N LYS A 83 -13.98 2.55 11.95
CA LYS A 83 -13.30 3.84 11.78
C LYS A 83 -14.03 4.78 10.83
N LEU A 84 -14.60 4.23 9.76
CA LEU A 84 -15.26 4.97 8.68
C LEU A 84 -16.78 4.99 8.82
N ALA A 85 -17.32 4.67 10.00
CA ALA A 85 -18.76 4.50 10.21
C ALA A 85 -19.58 5.80 10.01
N ASP A 86 -18.94 6.96 10.14
CA ASP A 86 -19.53 8.29 9.92
C ASP A 86 -19.36 8.79 8.47
N LYS A 87 -18.68 8.02 7.62
CA LYS A 87 -18.42 8.34 6.22
C LYS A 87 -19.42 7.62 5.30
N ASN A 88 -19.72 8.24 4.17
CA ASN A 88 -20.67 7.72 3.17
C ASN A 88 -19.92 7.30 1.90
N ASN A 89 -20.59 6.60 0.98
CA ASN A 89 -20.02 6.17 -0.30
C ASN A 89 -18.76 5.29 -0.12
N ILE A 90 -18.82 4.33 0.80
CA ILE A 90 -17.74 3.38 1.06
C ILE A 90 -18.27 1.95 1.04
N ASP A 91 -17.73 1.14 0.15
CA ASP A 91 -17.91 -0.31 0.09
C ASP A 91 -16.73 -1.05 0.73
N PHE A 92 -17.02 -2.20 1.32
CA PHE A 92 -16.00 -3.09 1.91
C PHE A 92 -16.05 -4.47 1.26
N VAL A 93 -14.90 -4.98 0.82
CA VAL A 93 -14.78 -6.24 0.08
C VAL A 93 -13.76 -7.17 0.76
N ILE A 94 -14.17 -8.39 1.11
CA ILE A 94 -13.26 -9.42 1.60
C ILE A 94 -12.50 -10.04 0.43
N GLY A 95 -11.19 -9.81 0.37
CA GLY A 95 -10.35 -10.34 -0.71
C GLY A 95 -8.99 -9.68 -0.82
N GLY A 96 -7.98 -10.47 -1.18
CA GLY A 96 -6.68 -9.95 -1.61
C GLY A 96 -6.76 -9.36 -3.03
N THR A 97 -5.76 -8.57 -3.41
CA THR A 97 -5.75 -7.83 -4.69
C THR A 97 -6.02 -8.71 -5.91
N GLN A 98 -5.43 -9.91 -5.96
CA GLN A 98 -5.64 -10.88 -7.04
C GLN A 98 -7.09 -11.40 -7.16
N ASN A 99 -7.89 -11.25 -6.09
CA ASN A 99 -9.25 -11.78 -5.97
C ASN A 99 -10.34 -10.68 -5.94
N VAL A 100 -9.98 -9.42 -6.20
CA VAL A 100 -10.98 -8.35 -6.38
C VAL A 100 -11.60 -8.50 -7.77
N HIS A 101 -12.70 -9.24 -7.85
CA HIS A 101 -13.40 -9.54 -9.10
C HIS A 101 -14.37 -8.40 -9.47
N LYS A 102 -13.91 -7.50 -10.35
CA LYS A 102 -14.73 -6.42 -10.92
C LYS A 102 -14.64 -6.43 -12.45
N PRO A 103 -15.63 -5.85 -13.15
CA PRO A 103 -15.53 -5.62 -14.59
C PRO A 103 -14.26 -4.84 -14.95
N ALA A 104 -13.80 -4.99 -16.19
CA ALA A 104 -12.72 -4.14 -16.69
C ALA A 104 -13.10 -2.66 -16.61
N ASP A 105 -12.11 -1.79 -16.47
CA ASP A 105 -12.27 -0.33 -16.48
C ASP A 105 -13.26 0.23 -15.43
N THR A 106 -13.40 -0.46 -14.28
CA THR A 106 -14.26 -0.06 -13.16
C THR A 106 -13.71 1.15 -12.40
N TYR A 107 -12.41 1.16 -12.09
CA TYR A 107 -11.80 2.13 -11.17
C TYR A 107 -11.02 3.22 -11.91
N ASP A 108 -11.06 4.44 -11.37
CA ASP A 108 -10.20 5.57 -11.73
C ASP A 108 -8.82 5.44 -11.10
N VAL A 109 -8.83 5.07 -9.83
CA VAL A 109 -7.67 5.00 -8.97
C VAL A 109 -7.67 3.66 -8.25
N ILE A 110 -6.51 3.03 -8.20
CA ILE A 110 -6.26 1.87 -7.36
C ILE A 110 -5.02 2.15 -6.51
N THR A 111 -5.14 1.99 -5.20
CA THR A 111 -4.00 2.10 -4.26
C THR A 111 -3.70 0.77 -3.61
N ALA A 112 -2.41 0.49 -3.43
CA ALA A 112 -1.89 -0.66 -2.70
C ALA A 112 -0.80 -0.17 -1.73
N VAL A 113 -1.11 -0.02 -0.45
CA VAL A 113 -0.16 0.52 0.55
C VAL A 113 0.24 -0.57 1.52
N GLN A 114 1.49 -1.01 1.43
CA GLN A 114 2.15 -1.96 2.32
C GLN A 114 1.50 -3.35 2.31
N CYS A 115 1.11 -3.85 1.13
CA CYS A 115 0.34 -5.09 1.01
C CYS A 115 0.86 -6.07 -0.07
N HIS A 116 1.52 -5.61 -1.13
CA HIS A 116 2.02 -6.49 -2.21
C HIS A 116 3.39 -7.11 -1.89
N HIS A 117 4.15 -6.57 -0.93
CA HIS A 117 5.39 -7.19 -0.45
C HIS A 117 5.17 -8.54 0.26
N TYR A 118 3.93 -8.90 0.61
CA TYR A 118 3.58 -10.24 1.13
C TYR A 118 3.42 -11.30 0.03
N LEU A 119 3.32 -10.88 -1.23
CA LEU A 119 3.06 -11.78 -2.35
C LEU A 119 4.37 -12.25 -2.96
N HIS A 120 4.46 -13.55 -3.28
CA HIS A 120 5.50 -14.09 -4.16
C HIS A 120 5.31 -13.60 -5.60
N GLU A 121 6.32 -13.82 -6.45
CA GLU A 121 6.40 -13.32 -7.82
C GLU A 121 5.13 -13.53 -8.66
N ASP A 122 4.64 -14.77 -8.77
CA ASP A 122 3.43 -15.09 -9.56
C ASP A 122 2.19 -14.39 -9.00
N ALA A 123 2.03 -14.39 -7.67
CA ALA A 123 0.89 -13.77 -7.00
C ALA A 123 0.93 -12.24 -7.11
N ARG A 124 2.12 -11.62 -7.04
CA ARG A 124 2.32 -10.19 -7.25
C ARG A 124 2.00 -9.80 -8.69
N THR A 125 2.47 -10.58 -9.66
CA THR A 125 2.17 -10.37 -11.07
C THR A 125 0.68 -10.49 -11.34
N ALA A 126 0.00 -11.48 -10.73
CA ALA A 126 -1.44 -11.65 -10.82
C ALA A 126 -2.21 -10.48 -10.17
N ALA A 127 -1.77 -10.01 -9.00
CA ALA A 127 -2.35 -8.85 -8.33
C ALA A 127 -2.26 -7.60 -9.21
N LEU A 128 -1.08 -7.29 -9.73
CA LEU A 128 -0.87 -6.12 -10.59
C LEU A 128 -1.62 -6.23 -11.92
N SER A 129 -1.67 -7.42 -12.52
CA SER A 129 -2.46 -7.70 -13.73
C SER A 129 -3.95 -7.49 -13.48
N ASN A 130 -4.46 -7.88 -12.31
CA ASN A 130 -5.85 -7.61 -11.93
C ASN A 130 -6.08 -6.11 -11.78
N CYS A 131 -5.18 -5.38 -11.09
CA CYS A 131 -5.25 -3.92 -10.99
C CYS A 131 -5.32 -3.27 -12.37
N TYR A 132 -4.41 -3.60 -13.29
CA TYR A 132 -4.40 -3.05 -14.64
C TYR A 132 -5.70 -3.35 -15.42
N LYS A 133 -6.24 -4.56 -15.28
CA LYS A 133 -7.51 -4.95 -15.92
C LYS A 133 -8.68 -4.10 -15.45
N ILE A 134 -8.84 -3.93 -14.13
CA ILE A 134 -10.01 -3.26 -13.54
C ILE A 134 -9.85 -1.73 -13.47
N LEU A 135 -8.65 -1.21 -13.71
CA LEU A 135 -8.37 0.21 -13.88
C LEU A 135 -8.80 0.66 -15.27
N ARG A 136 -9.41 1.85 -15.40
CA ARG A 136 -9.77 2.40 -16.72
C ARG A 136 -8.55 2.92 -17.48
N ALA A 137 -8.70 3.10 -18.79
CA ALA A 137 -7.70 3.81 -19.59
C ALA A 137 -7.45 5.22 -19.03
N GLY A 138 -6.18 5.60 -18.85
CA GLY A 138 -5.76 6.83 -18.20
C GLY A 138 -5.85 6.80 -16.67
N GLY A 139 -6.41 5.74 -16.07
CA GLY A 139 -6.48 5.59 -14.62
C GLY A 139 -5.10 5.40 -13.98
N ILE A 140 -5.01 5.68 -12.68
CA ILE A 140 -3.75 5.69 -11.93
C ILE A 140 -3.73 4.55 -10.91
N PHE A 141 -2.67 3.75 -10.96
CA PHE A 141 -2.32 2.80 -9.89
C PHE A 141 -1.20 3.39 -9.05
N ILE A 142 -1.32 3.36 -7.72
CA ILE A 142 -0.31 3.87 -6.80
C ILE A 142 0.03 2.77 -5.78
N GLU A 143 1.31 2.46 -5.65
CA GLU A 143 1.80 1.42 -4.75
C GLU A 143 2.86 1.99 -3.79
N VAL A 144 2.82 1.60 -2.53
CA VAL A 144 3.83 1.94 -1.52
C VAL A 144 4.24 0.69 -0.78
N GLU A 145 5.51 0.28 -0.86
CA GLU A 145 5.93 -1.04 -0.40
C GLU A 145 7.24 -1.03 0.37
N ASN A 146 7.45 -2.07 1.18
CA ASN A 146 8.79 -2.44 1.62
C ASN A 146 9.52 -3.10 0.45
N VAL A 147 10.73 -2.61 0.13
CA VAL A 147 11.52 -3.05 -1.01
C VAL A 147 12.89 -3.59 -0.61
N ASP A 148 13.48 -4.39 -1.50
CA ASP A 148 14.90 -4.72 -1.39
C ASP A 148 15.76 -3.53 -1.83
N THR A 149 16.99 -3.50 -1.36
CA THR A 149 17.99 -2.50 -1.74
C THR A 149 18.90 -3.02 -2.86
N PHE A 150 19.52 -2.11 -3.59
CA PHE A 150 20.37 -2.46 -4.74
C PHE A 150 21.69 -3.18 -4.40
N SER A 151 22.13 -3.14 -3.15
CA SER A 151 23.39 -3.75 -2.74
C SER A 151 23.39 -4.13 -1.26
N LYS A 152 24.28 -5.04 -0.88
CA LYS A 152 24.48 -5.42 0.53
C LYS A 152 24.87 -4.24 1.42
N ALA A 153 25.70 -3.32 0.93
CA ALA A 153 26.07 -2.12 1.67
C ALA A 153 24.85 -1.19 1.87
N GLY A 154 24.05 -1.00 0.82
CA GLY A 154 22.80 -0.26 0.89
C GLY A 154 21.81 -0.87 1.86
N HIS A 155 21.67 -2.21 1.85
CA HIS A 155 20.85 -2.97 2.79
C HIS A 155 21.23 -2.65 4.23
N ASN A 156 22.52 -2.81 4.57
CA ASN A 156 22.99 -2.59 5.93
C ASN A 156 22.71 -1.16 6.43
N ILE A 157 22.92 -0.16 5.57
CA ILE A 157 22.65 1.24 5.91
C ILE A 157 21.14 1.47 6.08
N ALA A 158 20.32 1.04 5.12
CA ALA A 158 18.88 1.23 5.14
C ALA A 158 18.23 0.58 6.37
N PHE A 159 18.57 -0.67 6.66
CA PHE A 159 18.00 -1.42 7.79
C PHE A 159 18.53 -0.92 9.15
N SER A 160 19.80 -0.49 9.23
CA SER A 160 20.31 0.17 10.44
C SER A 160 19.58 1.48 10.71
N ARG A 161 19.42 2.33 9.68
CA ARG A 161 18.64 3.57 9.79
C ARG A 161 17.19 3.27 10.20
N TRP A 162 16.56 2.26 9.61
CA TRP A 162 15.18 1.90 9.89
C TRP A 162 15.01 1.39 11.32
N GLY A 163 15.91 0.52 11.79
CA GLY A 163 15.93 0.07 13.19
C GLY A 163 16.12 1.22 14.17
N ASN A 164 17.05 2.15 13.90
CA ASN A 164 17.28 3.33 14.73
C ASN A 164 16.07 4.25 14.78
N TYR A 165 15.36 4.42 13.66
CA TYR A 165 14.09 5.13 13.64
C TYR A 165 13.09 4.50 14.60
N GLN A 166 12.87 3.18 14.51
CA GLN A 166 11.93 2.48 15.38
C GLN A 166 12.28 2.63 16.87
N ILE A 167 13.58 2.56 17.21
CA ILE A 167 14.07 2.82 18.58
C ILE A 167 13.76 4.26 19.00
N SER A 168 13.96 5.25 18.12
CA SER A 168 13.64 6.66 18.39
C SER A 168 12.14 6.90 18.62
N GLN A 169 11.28 6.02 18.07
CA GLN A 169 9.83 6.04 18.29
C GLN A 169 9.41 5.26 19.56
N GLY A 170 10.38 4.85 20.39
CA GLY A 170 10.14 4.17 21.66
C GLY A 170 9.93 2.66 21.55
N ARG A 171 10.21 2.02 20.40
CA ARG A 171 10.11 0.56 20.28
C ARG A 171 11.31 -0.12 20.93
N SER A 172 11.07 -1.26 21.60
CA SER A 172 12.13 -2.04 22.24
C SER A 172 13.09 -2.64 21.20
N PRO A 173 14.39 -2.82 21.50
CA PRO A 173 15.31 -3.50 20.59
C PRO A 173 14.83 -4.88 20.14
N GLN A 174 14.14 -5.61 21.01
CA GLN A 174 13.54 -6.91 20.70
C GLN A 174 12.43 -6.81 19.65
N ASP A 175 11.55 -5.82 19.77
CA ASP A 175 10.45 -5.62 18.81
C ASP A 175 10.94 -5.05 17.47
N VAL A 176 12.02 -4.27 17.48
CA VAL A 176 12.72 -3.85 16.27
C VAL A 176 13.36 -5.04 15.56
N ALA A 177 14.09 -5.89 16.29
CA ALA A 177 14.68 -7.10 15.73
C ALA A 177 13.61 -8.04 15.14
N LYS A 178 12.48 -8.23 15.82
CA LYS A 178 11.34 -8.99 15.29
C LYS A 178 10.80 -8.40 13.99
N ASN A 179 10.64 -7.07 13.92
CA ASN A 179 10.15 -6.41 12.72
C ASN A 179 11.13 -6.53 11.55
N ILE A 180 12.42 -6.27 11.78
CA ILE A 180 13.47 -6.44 10.77
C ILE A 180 13.53 -7.88 10.27
N ASN A 181 13.38 -8.87 11.16
CA ASN A 181 13.40 -10.28 10.80
C ASN A 181 12.23 -10.70 9.90
N ARG A 182 11.20 -9.87 9.69
CA ARG A 182 10.12 -10.16 8.72
C ARG A 182 10.60 -10.06 7.27
N TYR A 183 11.61 -9.23 7.01
CA TYR A 183 12.23 -9.14 5.69
C TYR A 183 12.80 -10.50 5.26
N LYS A 184 12.43 -10.97 4.06
CA LYS A 184 12.77 -12.29 3.47
C LYS A 184 12.24 -13.53 4.20
N ASN A 185 11.63 -13.40 5.38
CA ASN A 185 10.96 -14.51 6.08
C ASN A 185 9.43 -14.47 5.97
N VAL A 186 8.86 -13.27 5.92
CA VAL A 186 7.41 -13.02 5.77
C VAL A 186 7.15 -12.15 4.55
N TYR A 187 8.09 -11.27 4.22
CA TYR A 187 8.05 -10.40 3.05
C TYR A 187 8.89 -10.99 1.91
N PHE A 188 8.45 -10.81 0.68
CA PHE A 188 9.16 -11.21 -0.54
C PHE A 188 9.52 -9.98 -1.39
N PRO A 189 10.16 -8.95 -0.82
CA PRO A 189 10.34 -7.68 -1.50
C PRO A 189 11.26 -7.81 -2.72
N ILE A 190 10.95 -7.06 -3.75
CA ILE A 190 11.83 -6.83 -4.92
C ILE A 190 12.41 -5.42 -4.82
N ASN A 191 13.44 -5.14 -5.61
CA ASN A 191 14.07 -3.82 -5.60
C ASN A 191 13.26 -2.79 -6.42
N PRO A 192 13.50 -1.48 -6.24
CA PRO A 192 12.76 -0.42 -6.95
C PRO A 192 12.70 -0.57 -8.49
N LEU A 193 13.79 -1.00 -9.12
CA LEU A 193 13.83 -1.14 -10.58
C LEU A 193 12.98 -2.32 -11.05
N GLU A 194 12.90 -3.39 -10.25
CA GLU A 194 12.02 -4.53 -10.54
C GLU A 194 10.54 -4.14 -10.43
N HIS A 195 10.16 -3.29 -9.46
CA HIS A 195 8.81 -2.72 -9.40
C HIS A 195 8.45 -1.92 -10.67
N LEU A 196 9.35 -1.05 -11.13
CA LEU A 196 9.13 -0.27 -12.36
C LEU A 196 9.02 -1.19 -13.59
N ALA A 197 9.90 -2.19 -13.68
CA ALA A 197 9.86 -3.17 -14.77
C ALA A 197 8.54 -3.97 -14.77
N LEU A 198 8.05 -4.35 -13.59
CA LEU A 198 6.80 -5.10 -13.44
C LEU A 198 5.57 -4.27 -13.85
N LEU A 199 5.53 -2.97 -13.51
CA LEU A 199 4.49 -2.07 -14.03
C LEU A 199 4.49 -2.04 -15.56
N LYS A 200 5.68 -1.91 -16.17
CA LYS A 200 5.81 -1.91 -17.64
C LYS A 200 5.39 -3.25 -18.27
N SER A 201 5.77 -4.38 -17.67
CA SER A 201 5.47 -5.70 -18.23
C SER A 201 3.98 -6.03 -18.20
N VAL A 202 3.23 -5.49 -17.23
CA VAL A 202 1.76 -5.63 -17.16
C VAL A 202 1.03 -4.70 -18.15
N GLY A 203 1.66 -3.60 -18.56
CA GLY A 203 1.16 -2.73 -19.64
C GLY A 203 1.00 -1.26 -19.26
N PHE A 204 1.40 -0.83 -18.06
CA PHE A 204 1.32 0.59 -17.68
C PHE A 204 2.22 1.45 -18.57
N LYS A 205 1.67 2.51 -19.16
CA LYS A 205 2.38 3.43 -20.06
C LYS A 205 3.33 4.35 -19.33
N VAL A 206 2.97 4.76 -18.11
CA VAL A 206 3.81 5.54 -17.19
C VAL A 206 4.16 4.67 -15.99
N ALA A 207 5.38 4.80 -15.48
CA ALA A 207 5.82 4.17 -14.24
C ALA A 207 6.87 5.08 -13.60
N GLU A 208 6.57 5.65 -12.45
CA GLU A 208 7.38 6.69 -11.80
C GLU A 208 7.56 6.39 -10.32
N ILE A 209 8.70 6.79 -9.78
CA ILE A 209 8.95 6.79 -8.33
C ILE A 209 8.67 8.20 -7.81
N PHE A 210 7.69 8.34 -6.91
CA PHE A 210 7.40 9.61 -6.27
C PHE A 210 8.07 9.75 -4.90
N TRP A 211 8.47 8.63 -4.29
CA TRP A 211 9.07 8.64 -2.95
C TRP A 211 9.98 7.42 -2.73
N TYR A 212 11.13 7.61 -2.08
CA TYR A 212 12.01 6.52 -1.67
C TYR A 212 12.81 6.89 -0.44
N SER A 213 12.68 6.12 0.65
CA SER A 213 13.46 6.31 1.87
C SER A 213 13.60 5.01 2.65
N TYR A 214 14.73 4.83 3.32
CA TYR A 214 15.08 3.58 4.02
C TYR A 214 14.96 2.35 3.11
N SER A 215 13.97 1.49 3.36
CA SER A 215 13.63 0.34 2.54
C SER A 215 12.17 0.39 2.11
N GLN A 216 11.62 1.59 1.95
CA GLN A 216 10.26 1.81 1.48
C GLN A 216 10.26 2.66 0.21
N ILE A 217 9.40 2.33 -0.73
CA ILE A 217 9.19 3.05 -1.99
C ILE A 217 7.75 3.50 -2.11
N GLY A 218 7.50 4.59 -2.83
CA GLY A 218 6.22 4.96 -3.41
C GLY A 218 6.36 5.11 -4.91
N ILE A 219 5.55 4.39 -5.66
CA ILE A 219 5.50 4.41 -7.12
C ILE A 219 4.07 4.63 -7.62
N TYR A 220 3.94 5.12 -8.84
CA TYR A 220 2.66 5.11 -9.53
C TYR A 220 2.82 4.72 -11.00
N GLY A 221 1.76 4.17 -11.58
CA GLY A 221 1.64 3.89 -13.00
C GLY A 221 0.34 4.44 -13.57
N ILE A 222 0.37 4.80 -14.86
CA ILE A 222 -0.81 5.26 -15.62
C ILE A 222 -1.06 4.27 -16.76
N LYS A 223 -2.31 3.81 -16.89
CA LYS A 223 -2.75 2.87 -17.94
C LYS A 223 -2.94 3.54 -19.30
#